data_AF-A0A2K0WCG5-F1
#
_entry.id   AF-A0A2K0WCG5-F1
#
_cell.length_a   1.000
_cell.length_b   1.000
_cell.length_c   1.000
_cell.angle_alpha   90.00
_cell.angle_beta   90.00
_cell.angle_gamma   90.00
#
_symmetry.space_group_name_H-M   'P 1'
#
loop_
_entity.id
_entity.type
_entity.pdbx_description
1 polymer ?
#
loop_
_entity_poly.entity_id
_entity_poly.type
_entity_poly.pdbx_seq_one_letter_code
_entity_poly.pdbx_strand_id
1 'polypeptide(L)'
;MAIVDINTVLDPPMKLSVKSKYTLDAIAPRPSNEIRHKGRWYQCTVQNASQFEVRLENSYFEAGKYLKTPDSVSRYGQMAFTAYNDRFGASTGLSFRAYLDEARWFDFAIGLDAPMMGGFKSGVVESDSAKTGLENATREGRSITSKDRYKGKDSDGIDRVIEFHVVAYPGMETKVIITQLIVDSSNE
;
A
#
# COMPACT_ATOMS: atom_id res chain seq x y z
N MET A 1 18.85 -2.42 10.37
CA MET A 1 18.23 -3.43 9.49
C MET A 1 18.44 -4.77 10.15
N ALA A 2 17.38 -5.33 10.74
CA ALA A 2 17.43 -6.67 11.33
C ALA A 2 16.86 -7.70 10.35
N ILE A 3 17.27 -8.96 10.51
CA ILE A 3 16.59 -10.11 9.89
C ILE A 3 15.65 -10.69 10.95
N VAL A 4 14.37 -10.72 10.65
CA VAL A 4 13.31 -11.21 11.53
C VAL A 4 12.82 -12.55 10.99
N ASP A 5 12.98 -13.62 11.77
CA ASP A 5 12.41 -14.92 11.40
C ASP A 5 10.88 -14.88 11.49
N ILE A 6 10.24 -15.44 10.47
CA ILE A 6 8.79 -15.60 10.35
C ILE A 6 8.42 -17.06 10.10
N ASN A 7 7.27 -17.47 10.61
CA ASN A 7 6.81 -18.87 10.52
C ASN A 7 5.97 -19.16 9.27
N THR A 8 5.81 -18.19 8.38
CA THR A 8 5.06 -18.38 7.13
C THR A 8 5.90 -19.02 6.03
N VAL A 9 5.31 -20.00 5.34
CA VAL A 9 5.89 -20.59 4.14
C VAL A 9 5.82 -19.56 3.00
N LEU A 10 6.99 -19.20 2.47
CA LEU A 10 7.13 -18.18 1.44
C LEU A 10 6.89 -18.76 0.03
N ASP A 11 6.20 -18.01 -0.82
CA ASP A 11 6.08 -18.35 -2.24
C ASP A 11 7.49 -18.39 -2.89
N PRO A 12 7.88 -19.49 -3.57
CA PRO A 12 9.16 -19.57 -4.27
C PRO A 12 9.31 -18.47 -5.35
N PRO A 13 10.54 -18.12 -5.77
CA PRO A 13 10.79 -16.99 -6.66
C PRO A 13 9.94 -16.96 -7.94
N MET A 14 9.79 -18.11 -8.60
CA MET A 14 9.00 -18.20 -9.84
C MET A 14 7.51 -17.95 -9.58
N LYS A 15 6.97 -18.51 -8.49
CA LYS A 15 5.56 -18.34 -8.11
C LYS A 15 5.26 -16.90 -7.72
N LEU A 16 6.16 -16.29 -6.94
CA LEU A 16 6.08 -14.88 -6.57
C LEU A 16 6.10 -14.00 -7.82
N SER A 17 7.09 -14.18 -8.71
CA SER A 17 7.23 -13.38 -9.93
C SER A 17 5.97 -13.41 -10.81
N VAL A 18 5.41 -14.60 -11.05
CA VAL A 18 4.20 -14.76 -11.88
C VAL A 18 2.99 -14.06 -11.26
N LYS A 19 2.74 -14.26 -9.96
CA LYS A 19 1.58 -13.66 -9.28
C LYS A 19 1.72 -12.16 -9.10
N SER A 20 2.93 -11.68 -8.77
CA SER A 20 3.21 -10.25 -8.66
C SER A 20 3.00 -9.56 -10.00
N LYS A 21 3.52 -10.12 -11.09
CA LYS A 21 3.27 -9.60 -12.45
C LYS A 21 1.78 -9.51 -12.76
N TYR A 22 1.03 -10.60 -12.53
CA TYR A 22 -0.42 -10.60 -12.76
C TYR A 22 -1.16 -9.53 -11.96
N THR A 23 -0.75 -9.31 -10.69
CA THR A 23 -1.34 -8.29 -9.82
C THR A 23 -1.04 -6.87 -10.32
N LEU A 24 0.19 -6.63 -10.79
CA LEU A 24 0.62 -5.31 -11.27
C LEU A 24 0.02 -4.96 -12.64
N ASP A 25 -0.19 -5.97 -13.48
CA ASP A 25 -0.84 -5.86 -14.80
C ASP A 25 -2.38 -5.78 -14.69
N ALA A 26 -2.95 -6.01 -13.50
CA ALA A 26 -4.38 -5.90 -13.28
C ALA A 26 -4.88 -4.48 -13.57
N ILE A 27 -5.95 -4.39 -14.36
CA ILE A 27 -6.56 -3.12 -14.74
C ILE A 27 -7.17 -2.49 -13.48
N ALA A 28 -6.73 -1.25 -13.18
CA ALA A 28 -7.33 -0.46 -12.12
C ALA A 28 -8.81 -0.18 -12.43
N PRO A 29 -9.72 -0.30 -11.45
CA PRO A 29 -11.13 0.02 -11.66
C PRO A 29 -11.28 1.45 -12.20
N ARG A 30 -12.15 1.66 -13.20
CA ARG A 30 -12.42 3.02 -13.69
C ARG A 30 -13.23 3.80 -12.64
N PRO A 31 -12.92 5.08 -12.38
CA PRO A 31 -13.73 5.92 -11.53
C PRO A 31 -15.19 5.98 -12.02
N SER A 32 -16.14 5.87 -11.09
CA SER A 32 -17.57 5.95 -11.40
C SER A 32 -17.93 7.34 -11.95
N ASN A 33 -19.03 7.44 -12.69
CA ASN A 33 -19.52 8.76 -13.13
C ASN A 33 -19.84 9.66 -11.92
N GLU A 34 -20.34 9.09 -10.82
CA GLU A 34 -20.68 9.88 -9.62
C GLU A 34 -19.48 10.64 -9.04
N ILE A 35 -18.33 9.98 -8.89
CA ILE A 35 -17.13 10.65 -8.36
C ILE A 35 -16.60 11.70 -9.34
N ARG A 36 -16.68 11.43 -10.65
CA ARG A 36 -16.18 12.33 -11.71
C ARG A 36 -16.95 13.65 -11.81
N HIS A 37 -18.20 13.70 -11.32
CA HIS A 37 -19.00 14.93 -11.25
C HIS A 37 -18.76 15.73 -9.96
N LYS A 38 -17.93 15.25 -9.03
CA LYS A 38 -17.54 16.02 -7.84
C LYS A 38 -16.49 17.08 -8.22
N GLY A 39 -16.45 18.19 -7.47
CA GLY A 39 -15.54 19.30 -7.78
C GLY A 39 -14.06 18.92 -7.66
N ARG A 40 -13.66 18.37 -6.51
CA ARG A 40 -12.31 17.87 -6.26
C ARG A 40 -12.40 16.48 -5.65
N TRP A 41 -11.75 15.50 -6.26
CA TRP A 41 -11.86 14.11 -5.86
C TRP A 41 -10.59 13.35 -6.17
N TYR A 42 -10.45 12.19 -5.53
CA TYR A 42 -9.50 11.17 -5.97
C TYR A 42 -10.13 9.77 -5.89
N GLN A 43 -9.61 8.88 -6.72
CA GLN A 43 -9.71 7.44 -6.53
C GLN A 43 -8.31 6.91 -6.23
N CYS A 44 -8.17 6.12 -5.18
CA CYS A 44 -6.93 5.42 -4.89
C CYS A 44 -7.11 3.93 -5.17
N THR A 45 -6.22 3.36 -5.98
CA THR A 45 -6.10 1.91 -6.17
C THR A 45 -4.88 1.41 -5.41
N VAL A 46 -5.08 0.47 -4.49
CA VAL A 46 -4.00 -0.21 -3.77
C VAL A 46 -3.83 -1.60 -4.37
N GLN A 47 -2.64 -1.89 -4.90
CA GLN A 47 -2.27 -3.20 -5.45
C GLN A 47 -1.31 -3.90 -4.50
N ASN A 48 -1.68 -5.11 -4.08
CA ASN A 48 -0.90 -5.93 -3.17
C ASN A 48 -0.23 -7.08 -3.94
N ALA A 49 0.95 -6.83 -4.51
CA ALA A 49 1.80 -7.82 -5.15
C ALA A 49 2.66 -8.59 -4.12
N SER A 50 2.02 -9.07 -3.05
CA SER A 50 2.62 -9.93 -2.03
C SER A 50 1.71 -11.09 -1.67
N GLN A 51 2.29 -12.11 -1.04
CA GLN A 51 1.52 -13.26 -0.53
C GLN A 51 0.80 -12.98 0.80
N PHE A 52 0.96 -11.79 1.37
CA PHE A 52 0.44 -11.45 2.68
C PHE A 52 -0.86 -10.67 2.55
N GLU A 53 -1.79 -10.91 3.47
CA GLU A 53 -2.98 -10.09 3.57
C GLU A 53 -2.58 -8.74 4.18
N VAL A 54 -3.02 -7.65 3.57
CA VAL A 54 -2.75 -6.29 4.03
C VAL A 54 -4.04 -5.73 4.60
N ARG A 55 -4.12 -5.61 5.92
CA ARG A 55 -5.34 -5.12 6.58
C ARG A 55 -5.29 -3.63 6.81
N LEU A 56 -6.43 -2.99 6.68
CA LEU A 56 -6.61 -1.61 7.11
C LEU A 56 -6.77 -1.61 8.64
N GLU A 57 -5.87 -0.92 9.35
CA GLU A 57 -5.89 -0.86 10.82
C GLU A 57 -6.52 0.44 11.31
N ASN A 58 -6.21 1.58 10.68
CA ASN A 58 -6.74 2.88 11.08
C ASN A 58 -6.92 3.83 9.90
N SER A 59 -7.83 4.80 10.07
CA SER A 59 -8.07 5.89 9.14
C SER A 59 -8.09 7.23 9.87
N TYR A 60 -7.28 8.17 9.39
CA TYR A 60 -7.33 9.57 9.76
C TYR A 60 -7.95 10.35 8.59
N PHE A 61 -9.11 10.93 8.82
CA PHE A 61 -9.84 11.65 7.77
C PHE A 61 -9.91 13.13 8.13
N GLU A 62 -9.05 13.93 7.49
CA GLU A 62 -8.89 15.35 7.81
C GLU A 62 -9.95 16.21 7.10
N ALA A 63 -10.24 15.89 5.84
CA ALA A 63 -11.16 16.66 5.03
C ALA A 63 -11.83 15.82 3.94
N GLY A 64 -13.02 16.25 3.53
CA GLY A 64 -13.78 15.64 2.43
C GLY A 64 -14.85 14.67 2.92
N LYS A 65 -15.25 13.74 2.05
CA LYS A 65 -16.13 12.59 2.32
C LYS A 65 -15.70 11.40 1.46
N TYR A 66 -15.78 10.18 1.99
CA TYR A 66 -15.68 8.98 1.16
C TYR A 66 -16.97 8.79 0.37
N LEU A 67 -16.83 8.47 -0.92
CA LEU A 67 -17.93 7.86 -1.67
C LEU A 67 -17.86 6.33 -1.55
N LYS A 68 -16.65 5.78 -1.58
CA LYS A 68 -16.35 4.39 -1.24
C LYS A 68 -15.21 4.39 -0.23
N THR A 69 -15.40 3.76 0.91
CA THR A 69 -14.39 3.67 1.97
C THR A 69 -13.27 2.70 1.60
N PRO A 70 -12.05 2.90 2.13
CA PRO A 70 -10.98 1.91 2.03
C PRO A 70 -11.33 0.64 2.81
N ASP A 71 -10.68 -0.46 2.43
CA ASP A 71 -10.79 -1.76 3.07
C ASP A 71 -9.43 -2.48 2.98
N SER A 72 -9.35 -3.66 3.58
CA SER A 72 -8.20 -4.56 3.48
C SER A 72 -7.97 -5.03 2.03
N VAL A 73 -6.73 -5.37 1.71
CA VAL A 73 -6.31 -5.85 0.40
C VAL A 73 -5.89 -7.31 0.49
N SER A 74 -6.56 -8.17 -0.26
CA SER A 74 -6.22 -9.59 -0.33
C SER A 74 -4.80 -9.80 -0.89
N ARG A 75 -4.23 -10.96 -0.59
CA ARG A 75 -2.99 -11.47 -1.18
C ARG A 75 -3.10 -11.43 -2.70
N TYR A 76 -2.09 -10.92 -3.39
CA TYR A 76 -2.08 -10.81 -4.87
C TYR A 76 -3.35 -10.16 -5.45
N GLY A 77 -3.90 -9.20 -4.71
CA GLY A 77 -5.17 -8.55 -5.03
C GLY A 77 -5.04 -7.05 -5.21
N GLN A 78 -6.17 -6.42 -5.46
CA GLN A 78 -6.26 -4.96 -5.45
C GLN A 78 -7.58 -4.52 -4.81
N MET A 79 -7.57 -3.34 -4.21
CA MET A 79 -8.78 -2.63 -3.82
C MET A 79 -8.74 -1.22 -4.38
N ALA A 80 -9.91 -0.60 -4.47
CA ALA A 80 -10.03 0.80 -4.84
C ALA A 80 -11.09 1.48 -3.99
N PHE A 81 -10.80 2.71 -3.59
CA PHE A 81 -11.68 3.57 -2.79
C PHE A 81 -11.63 5.01 -3.30
N THR A 82 -12.61 5.82 -2.93
CA THR A 82 -12.79 7.16 -3.48
C THR A 82 -13.18 8.16 -2.42
N ALA A 83 -12.62 9.36 -2.51
CA ALA A 83 -13.04 10.51 -1.69
C ALA A 83 -13.19 11.76 -2.53
N TYR A 84 -14.01 12.68 -2.05
CA TYR A 84 -14.26 13.96 -2.69
C TYR A 84 -14.40 15.07 -1.66
N ASN A 85 -14.26 16.31 -2.13
CA ASN A 85 -14.36 17.47 -1.28
C ASN A 85 -15.80 17.75 -0.84
N ASP A 86 -15.96 18.12 0.42
CA ASP A 86 -17.19 18.77 0.90
C ASP A 86 -17.04 20.29 0.87
N ARG A 87 -15.94 20.81 1.42
CA ARG A 87 -15.57 22.25 1.38
C ARG A 87 -14.15 22.51 0.89
N PHE A 88 -13.11 22.00 1.59
CA PHE A 88 -11.73 22.48 1.42
C PHE A 88 -10.74 21.50 0.75
N GLY A 89 -11.23 20.35 0.26
CA GLY A 89 -10.42 19.29 -0.34
C GLY A 89 -10.86 17.92 0.15
N ALA A 90 -10.11 16.90 -0.23
CA ALA A 90 -10.24 15.55 0.31
C ALA A 90 -8.86 15.04 0.75
N SER A 91 -8.70 14.79 2.04
CA SER A 91 -7.39 14.51 2.64
C SER A 91 -7.53 13.41 3.67
N THR A 92 -6.77 12.33 3.49
CA THR A 92 -6.79 11.17 4.38
C THR A 92 -5.43 10.56 4.56
N GLY A 93 -5.20 10.04 5.77
CA GLY A 93 -4.15 9.10 6.06
C GLY A 93 -4.77 7.73 6.39
N LEU A 94 -4.10 6.66 6.01
CA LEU A 94 -4.52 5.28 6.29
C LEU A 94 -3.30 4.49 6.77
N SER A 95 -3.45 3.74 7.86
CA SER A 95 -2.42 2.77 8.26
C SER A 95 -2.86 1.35 7.96
N PHE A 96 -1.91 0.58 7.46
CA PHE A 96 -2.07 -0.78 7.03
C PHE A 96 -1.06 -1.68 7.71
N ARG A 97 -1.45 -2.94 7.89
CA ARG A 97 -0.60 -4.00 8.44
C ARG A 97 -0.59 -5.21 7.52
N ALA A 98 0.60 -5.60 7.05
CA ALA A 98 0.81 -6.89 6.41
C ALA A 98 1.15 -7.93 7.48
N TYR A 99 0.26 -8.90 7.68
CA TYR A 99 0.45 -9.96 8.69
C TYR A 99 1.38 -11.03 8.12
N LEU A 100 2.56 -11.17 8.72
CA LEU A 100 3.60 -12.10 8.24
C LEU A 100 3.47 -13.46 8.91
N ASP A 101 3.08 -13.49 10.19
CA ASP A 101 2.62 -14.65 10.93
C ASP A 101 1.79 -14.19 12.15
N GLU A 102 1.61 -15.03 13.17
CA GLU A 102 0.84 -14.70 14.37
C GLU A 102 1.46 -13.60 15.26
N ALA A 103 2.79 -13.41 15.18
CA ALA A 103 3.54 -12.50 16.05
C ALA A 103 4.30 -11.41 15.30
N ARG A 104 4.38 -11.50 13.97
CA ARG A 104 5.17 -10.61 13.11
C ARG A 104 4.30 -9.95 12.07
N TRP A 105 4.56 -8.67 11.87
CA TRP A 105 3.85 -7.86 10.89
C TRP A 105 4.74 -6.74 10.36
N PHE A 106 4.35 -6.19 9.21
CA PHE A 106 4.94 -5.00 8.62
C PHE A 106 3.88 -3.89 8.58
N ASP A 107 4.13 -2.80 9.31
CA ASP A 107 3.24 -1.63 9.38
C ASP A 107 3.67 -0.54 8.40
N PHE A 108 2.74 -0.01 7.63
CA PHE A 108 2.98 1.17 6.81
C PHE A 108 1.73 2.05 6.74
N ALA A 109 1.95 3.35 6.59
CA ALA A 109 0.89 4.33 6.43
C ALA A 109 1.02 5.04 5.10
N ILE A 110 -0.12 5.29 4.45
CA ILE A 110 -0.20 6.11 3.24
C ILE A 110 -0.94 7.41 3.53
N GLY A 111 -0.55 8.46 2.83
CA GLY A 111 -1.24 9.75 2.82
C GLY A 111 -1.74 10.08 1.44
N LEU A 112 -2.94 10.67 1.36
CA LEU A 112 -3.56 11.13 0.13
C LEU A 112 -4.15 12.52 0.37
N ASP A 113 -3.77 13.49 -0.44
CA ASP A 113 -4.23 14.87 -0.31
C ASP A 113 -4.65 15.42 -1.68
N ALA A 114 -5.93 15.73 -1.82
CA ALA A 114 -6.51 16.45 -2.94
C ALA A 114 -6.97 17.84 -2.44
N PRO A 115 -6.03 18.78 -2.26
CA PRO A 115 -6.37 20.10 -1.74
C PRO A 115 -7.24 20.86 -2.73
N MET A 116 -8.05 21.80 -2.24
CA MET A 116 -8.89 22.66 -3.09
C MET A 116 -8.07 23.43 -4.13
N MET A 117 -6.87 23.89 -3.75
CA MET A 117 -5.91 24.54 -4.63
C MET A 117 -4.55 23.83 -4.59
N GLY A 118 -3.90 23.72 -5.74
CA GLY A 118 -2.60 23.08 -5.87
C GLY A 118 -2.67 21.67 -6.49
N GLY A 119 -1.56 20.94 -6.38
CA GLY A 119 -1.43 19.58 -6.92
C GLY A 119 -1.94 18.51 -5.95
N PHE A 120 -2.33 17.36 -6.49
CA PHE A 120 -2.54 16.14 -5.72
C PHE A 120 -1.24 15.71 -5.05
N LYS A 121 -1.33 15.14 -3.86
CA LYS A 121 -0.19 14.56 -3.15
C LYS A 121 -0.52 13.15 -2.72
N SER A 122 0.53 12.33 -2.65
CA SER A 122 0.48 11.03 -2.03
C SER A 122 1.80 10.75 -1.32
N GLY A 123 1.80 9.84 -0.38
CA GLY A 123 3.01 9.42 0.30
C GLY A 123 2.83 8.07 0.96
N VAL A 124 3.95 7.46 1.30
CA VAL A 124 4.00 6.26 2.13
C VAL A 124 5.16 6.39 3.11
N VAL A 125 4.99 5.84 4.30
CA VAL A 125 5.98 5.80 5.38
C VAL A 125 5.80 4.53 6.19
N GLU A 126 6.89 3.93 6.67
CA GLU A 126 6.81 2.80 7.59
C GLU A 126 6.40 3.30 8.99
N SER A 127 5.13 3.12 9.33
CA SER A 127 4.47 3.61 10.54
C SER A 127 3.07 2.98 10.67
N ASP A 128 2.61 2.81 11.90
CA ASP A 128 1.23 2.42 12.25
C ASP A 128 0.26 3.62 12.36
N SER A 129 0.77 4.85 12.23
CA SER A 129 0.02 6.09 12.38
C SER A 129 -0.55 6.57 11.05
N ALA A 130 -1.87 6.45 10.89
CA ALA A 130 -2.60 6.99 9.74
C ALA A 130 -2.31 8.49 9.53
N LYS A 131 -2.30 9.29 10.60
CA LYS A 131 -1.99 10.73 10.53
C LYS A 131 -0.60 11.00 9.95
N THR A 132 0.41 10.24 10.39
CA THR A 132 1.78 10.35 9.88
C THR A 132 1.85 10.00 8.39
N GLY A 133 1.01 9.09 7.92
CA GLY A 133 0.83 8.84 6.48
C GLY A 133 0.49 10.13 5.71
N LEU A 134 -0.55 10.87 6.16
CA LEU A 134 -0.98 12.13 5.53
C LEU A 134 0.10 13.21 5.59
N GLU A 135 0.75 13.38 6.74
CA GLU A 135 1.83 14.37 6.93
C GLU A 135 3.04 14.14 6.00
N ASN A 136 3.22 12.91 5.51
CA ASN A 136 4.30 12.53 4.59
C ASN A 136 3.90 12.57 3.10
N ALA A 137 2.69 13.04 2.77
CA ALA A 137 2.25 13.15 1.38
C ALA A 137 2.95 14.29 0.63
N THR A 138 3.50 14.00 -0.55
CA THR A 138 4.20 14.97 -1.41
C THR A 138 3.62 14.96 -2.83
N ARG A 139 3.92 16.00 -3.61
CA ARG A 139 3.41 16.13 -4.99
C ARG A 139 4.07 15.17 -5.96
N GLU A 140 5.24 14.65 -5.60
CA GLU A 140 6.05 13.70 -6.35
C GLU A 140 5.71 12.25 -5.99
N GLY A 141 4.99 12.04 -4.88
CA GLY A 141 4.85 10.71 -4.28
C GLY A 141 6.06 10.35 -3.43
N ARG A 142 6.02 9.14 -2.87
CA ARG A 142 7.13 8.56 -2.12
C ARG A 142 7.18 7.05 -2.31
N SER A 143 8.34 6.49 -2.04
CA SER A 143 8.54 5.06 -1.86
C SER A 143 9.29 4.77 -0.57
N ILE A 144 9.08 3.57 -0.04
CA ILE A 144 9.84 3.01 1.07
C ILE A 144 10.25 1.59 0.75
N THR A 145 11.33 1.14 1.36
CA THR A 145 11.63 -0.28 1.55
C THR A 145 11.58 -0.55 3.05
N SER A 146 11.05 -1.71 3.45
CA SER A 146 10.96 -2.08 4.86
C SER A 146 12.33 -1.99 5.55
N LYS A 147 12.39 -1.42 6.75
CA LYS A 147 13.63 -1.29 7.53
C LYS A 147 14.23 -2.62 7.91
N ASP A 148 13.36 -3.60 8.13
CA ASP A 148 13.71 -4.98 8.44
C ASP A 148 13.47 -5.89 7.24
N ARG A 149 14.22 -6.99 7.22
CA ARG A 149 14.07 -8.11 6.30
C ARG A 149 13.44 -9.27 7.04
N TYR A 150 12.66 -10.09 6.34
CA TYR A 150 11.93 -11.19 6.94
C TYR A 150 12.39 -12.52 6.36
N LYS A 151 12.82 -13.45 7.21
CA LYS A 151 13.35 -14.74 6.82
C LYS A 151 12.33 -15.84 7.09
N GLY A 152 12.04 -16.65 6.08
CA GLY A 152 11.18 -17.83 6.20
C GLY A 152 11.66 -18.95 5.27
N LYS A 153 10.97 -20.09 5.26
CA LYS A 153 11.23 -21.18 4.31
C LYS A 153 10.22 -21.15 3.19
N ASP A 154 10.65 -21.44 1.96
CA ASP A 154 9.70 -21.69 0.87
C ASP A 154 9.13 -23.12 0.92
N SER A 155 8.25 -23.45 -0.02
CA SER A 155 7.65 -24.79 -0.12
C SER A 155 8.65 -25.92 -0.35
N ASP A 156 9.86 -25.59 -0.80
CA ASP A 156 10.96 -26.54 -1.05
C ASP A 156 11.88 -26.65 0.18
N GLY A 157 11.55 -25.95 1.28
CA GLY A 157 12.33 -25.92 2.51
C GLY A 157 13.57 -25.02 2.45
N ILE A 158 13.72 -24.26 1.37
CA ILE A 158 14.85 -23.34 1.15
C ILE A 158 14.60 -22.06 1.91
N ASP A 159 15.60 -21.60 2.66
CA ASP A 159 15.53 -20.33 3.35
C ASP A 159 15.46 -19.18 2.33
N ARG A 160 14.47 -18.30 2.50
CA ARG A 160 14.27 -17.10 1.71
C ARG A 160 14.21 -15.90 2.63
N VAL A 161 14.78 -14.80 2.18
CA VAL A 161 14.68 -13.50 2.83
C VAL A 161 13.89 -12.59 1.93
N ILE A 162 12.95 -11.86 2.50
CA ILE A 162 12.12 -10.90 1.78
C ILE A 162 12.20 -9.50 2.40
N GLU A 163 11.88 -8.51 1.58
CA GLU A 163 11.58 -7.15 2.02
C GLU A 163 10.34 -6.63 1.29
N PHE A 164 9.69 -5.63 1.86
CA PHE A 164 8.57 -4.95 1.22
C PHE A 164 9.05 -3.65 0.60
N HIS A 165 8.70 -3.44 -0.67
CA HIS A 165 8.83 -2.15 -1.33
C HIS A 165 7.43 -1.58 -1.57
N VAL A 166 7.15 -0.39 -1.04
CA VAL A 166 5.86 0.27 -1.18
C VAL A 166 6.04 1.61 -1.87
N VAL A 167 5.22 1.91 -2.86
CA VAL A 167 5.28 3.16 -3.63
C VAL A 167 3.89 3.77 -3.73
N ALA A 168 3.79 5.10 -3.53
CA ALA A 168 2.57 5.87 -3.68
C ALA A 168 2.75 6.94 -4.77
N TYR A 169 1.95 6.85 -5.83
CA TYR A 169 1.96 7.77 -6.97
C TYR A 169 0.78 8.74 -6.90
N PRO A 170 1.04 10.05 -6.92
CA PRO A 170 0.00 11.05 -6.72
C PRO A 170 -0.82 11.25 -7.99
N GLY A 171 -2.09 11.59 -7.81
CA GLY A 171 -2.96 11.96 -8.91
C GLY A 171 -4.44 11.94 -8.52
N MET A 172 -5.29 12.41 -9.42
CA MET A 172 -6.74 12.22 -9.27
C MET A 172 -7.09 10.73 -9.26
N GLU A 173 -6.39 9.94 -10.06
CA GLU A 173 -6.36 8.48 -9.97
C GLU A 173 -5.02 8.07 -9.35
N THR A 174 -4.96 8.08 -8.02
CA THR A 174 -3.78 7.71 -7.24
C THR A 174 -3.58 6.20 -7.26
N LYS A 175 -2.32 5.76 -7.29
CA LYS A 175 -1.93 4.35 -7.23
C LYS A 175 -0.97 4.11 -6.07
N VAL A 176 -1.24 3.09 -5.27
CA VAL A 176 -0.31 2.56 -4.27
C VAL A 176 0.02 1.12 -4.64
N ILE A 177 1.31 0.79 -4.65
CA ILE A 177 1.80 -0.55 -5.00
C ILE A 177 2.60 -1.08 -3.83
N ILE A 178 2.26 -2.28 -3.37
CA ILE A 178 2.96 -3.03 -2.34
C ILE A 178 3.59 -4.24 -3.01
N THR A 179 4.91 -4.34 -2.99
CA THR A 179 5.65 -5.42 -3.66
C THR A 179 6.47 -6.17 -2.62
N GLN A 180 6.33 -7.50 -2.61
CA GLN A 180 7.28 -8.38 -1.92
C GLN A 180 8.46 -8.66 -2.85
N LEU A 181 9.67 -8.44 -2.35
CA LEU A 181 10.93 -8.74 -3.05
C LEU A 181 11.64 -9.87 -2.32
N ILE A 182 12.16 -10.85 -3.05
CA ILE A 182 13.14 -11.81 -2.51
C ILE A 182 14.51 -11.17 -2.64
N VAL A 183 15.26 -11.14 -1.55
CA VAL A 183 16.62 -10.59 -1.52
C VAL A 183 17.61 -11.72 -1.31
N ASP A 184 18.66 -11.74 -2.13
CA ASP A 184 19.76 -12.68 -1.96
C ASP A 184 20.54 -12.29 -0.69
N SER A 185 20.83 -13.28 0.15
CA SER A 185 21.56 -13.12 1.42
C SER A 185 23.04 -12.74 1.24
N SER A 186 23.50 -12.52 0.00
CA SER A 186 24.91 -12.29 -0.36
C SER A 186 25.31 -10.81 -0.49
N ASN A 187 24.43 -9.86 -0.16
CA ASN A 187 24.79 -8.45 -0.05
C ASN A 187 24.85 -8.03 1.43
N GLU A 188 25.94 -8.43 2.09
CA GLU A 188 26.52 -7.75 3.25
C GLU A 188 27.82 -7.06 2.83
#